data_AF-A0A7X1A7L1-F1
#
_entry.id   AF-A0A7X1A7L1-F1
#
_cell.length_a   1.000
_cell.length_b   1.000
_cell.length_c   1.000
_cell.angle_alpha   90.00
_cell.angle_beta   90.00
_cell.angle_gamma   90.00
#
_symmetry.space_group_name_H-M   'P 1'
#
loop_
_entity.id
_entity.type
_entity.pdbx_description
1 polymer ?
#
loop_
_entity_poly.entity_id
_entity_poly.type
_entity_poly.pdbx_seq_one_letter_code
_entity_poly.pdbx_strand_id
1 'polypeptide(L)' 'MSEREKILVGITQEKSIREIARDIGRAPSTVSREMKRNTIATSYSANQAQQNYVCKREACRRKKLLS' A
#
# COMPACT_ATOMS: atom_id res chain seq x y z
N MET A 1 -13.46 -0.40 -2.50
CA MET A 1 -12.29 -0.44 -1.61
C MET A 1 -11.02 -0.62 -2.41
N SER A 2 -10.06 0.28 -2.25
CA SER A 2 -8.72 0.13 -2.83
C SER A 2 -7.95 -1.02 -2.14
N GLU A 3 -6.91 -1.53 -2.80
CA GLU A 3 -6.04 -2.58 -2.24
C GLU A 3 -5.43 -2.15 -0.90
N ARG A 4 -5.06 -0.86 -0.77
CA ARG A 4 -4.49 -0.28 0.46
C ARG A 4 -5.49 -0.15 1.60
N GLU A 5 -6.74 0.17 1.30
CA GLU A 5 -7.82 0.20 2.30
C GLU A 5 -8.08 -1.19 2.87
N LYS A 6 -8.05 -2.23 2.03
CA LYS A 6 -8.20 -3.62 2.49
C LYS A 6 -7.06 -4.05 3.42
N ILE A 7 -5.82 -3.59 3.15
CA ILE A 7 -4.67 -3.81 4.04
C ILE A 7 -4.92 -3.14 5.40
N LEU A 8 -5.36 -1.87 5.41
CA LEU A 8 -5.69 -1.15 6.64
C LEU A 8 -6.78 -1.88 7.45
N VAL A 9 -7.88 -2.27 6.80
CA VAL A 9 -8.96 -3.02 7.44
C VAL A 9 -8.45 -4.35 8.01
N GLY A 10 -7.61 -5.08 7.27
CA GLY A 10 -7.01 -6.31 7.75
C GLY A 10 -6.12 -6.12 8.98
N ILE A 11 -5.32 -5.05 9.02
CA ILE A 11 -4.49 -4.69 10.18
C ILE A 11 -5.37 -4.34 11.38
N THR A 12 -6.44 -3.56 11.19
CA THR A 12 -7.38 -3.21 12.29
C THR A 12 -8.14 -4.42 12.83
N GLN A 13 -8.24 -5.49 12.05
CA GLN A 13 -8.82 -6.77 12.45
C GLN A 13 -7.77 -7.73 13.03
N GLU A 14 -6.53 -7.28 13.25
CA GLU A 14 -5.39 -8.07 13.74
C GLU A 14 -5.07 -9.32 12.90
N LYS A 15 -5.46 -9.30 11.61
CA LYS A 15 -5.17 -10.41 10.70
C LYS A 15 -3.68 -10.52 10.42
N SER A 16 -3.22 -11.75 10.22
CA SER A 16 -1.84 -11.98 9.79
C SER A 16 -1.61 -11.48 8.37
N ILE A 17 -0.37 -11.12 8.04
CA ILE A 17 0.02 -10.66 6.69
C ILE A 17 -0.42 -11.66 5.60
N ARG A 18 -0.38 -12.97 5.89
CA ARG A 18 -0.77 -14.02 4.94
C ARG A 18 -2.28 -14.03 4.69
N GLU A 19 -3.09 -13.79 5.71
CA GLU A 19 -4.55 -13.70 5.56
C GLU A 19 -4.94 -12.45 4.78
N ILE A 20 -4.37 -11.30 5.15
CA ILE A 20 -4.58 -10.04 4.40
C ILE A 20 -4.21 -10.23 2.93
N ALA A 21 -3.07 -10.88 2.65
CA ALA A 21 -2.62 -11.17 1.29
C ALA A 21 -3.60 -12.07 0.51
N ARG A 22 -4.17 -13.08 1.18
CA ARG A 22 -5.18 -13.97 0.60
C ARG A 22 -6.48 -13.22 0.30
N ASP A 23 -6.94 -12.37 1.22
CA ASP A 23 -8.16 -11.58 1.09
C ASP A 23 -8.10 -10.58 -0.09
N ILE A 24 -6.91 -10.06 -0.38
CA ILE A 24 -6.69 -9.12 -1.50
C ILE A 24 -6.18 -9.81 -2.79
N GLY A 25 -5.90 -11.10 -2.77
CA GLY A 25 -5.37 -11.85 -3.92
C GLY A 25 -3.94 -11.48 -4.32
N ARG A 26 -3.09 -11.17 -3.34
CA ARG A 26 -1.68 -10.81 -3.56
C ARG A 26 -0.72 -11.76 -2.86
N ALA A 27 0.55 -11.73 -3.28
CA ALA A 27 1.60 -12.43 -2.58
C ALA A 27 1.83 -11.80 -1.19
N PRO A 28 2.07 -12.60 -0.14
CA PRO A 28 2.41 -12.09 1.20
C PRO A 28 3.61 -11.16 1.20
N SER A 29 4.59 -11.40 0.32
CA SER A 29 5.77 -10.55 0.16
C SER A 29 5.41 -9.14 -0.33
N THR A 30 4.35 -8.98 -1.12
CA THR A 30 3.86 -7.68 -1.58
C THR A 30 3.25 -6.89 -0.44
N VAL A 31 2.40 -7.51 0.38
CA VAL A 31 1.80 -6.87 1.56
C VAL A 31 2.87 -6.49 2.58
N SER A 32 3.81 -7.38 2.87
CA SER A 32 4.93 -7.11 3.77
C SER A 32 5.77 -5.91 3.31
N ARG A 33 6.13 -5.86 2.01
CA ARG A 33 6.86 -4.72 1.44
C ARG A 33 6.05 -3.43 1.52
N GLU A 34 4.74 -3.47 1.26
CA GLU A 34 3.87 -2.30 1.34
C GLU A 34 3.77 -1.76 2.77
N MET A 35 3.58 -2.64 3.76
CA MET A 35 3.57 -2.28 5.18
C MET A 35 4.91 -1.68 5.60
N LYS A 36 6.03 -2.35 5.30
CA LYS A 36 7.36 -1.85 5.66
C LYS A 36 7.67 -0.47 5.07
N ARG A 37 7.12 -0.14 3.90
CA ARG A 37 7.34 1.16 3.23
C ARG A 37 6.45 2.29 3.74
N ASN A 38 5.27 1.98 4.24
CA ASN A 38 4.24 2.99 4.54
C ASN A 38 3.75 2.98 5.99
N THR A 39 4.22 2.04 6.81
CA THR A 39 4.05 2.10 8.26
C THR A 39 5.11 3.04 8.83
N ILE A 40 4.68 4.08 9.54
CA ILE A 40 5.56 4.99 10.27
C ILE A 40 5.34 4.73 11.76
N ALA A 41 6.43 4.41 12.46
CA ALA A 41 6.45 3.97 13.86
C ALA A 41 5.57 2.72 14.11
N THR A 42 4.28 2.91 14.30
CA THR A 42 3.32 1.86 14.71
C THR A 42 2.06 1.80 13.87
N SER A 43 1.81 2.80 13.00
CA SER A 43 0.53 2.94 12.31
C SER A 43 0.67 2.91 10.80
N TYR A 44 -0.13 2.06 10.16
CA TYR A 44 -0.30 2.05 8.71
C TYR A 44 -1.43 3.01 8.31
N SER A 45 -1.21 3.85 7.30
CA SER A 45 -2.23 4.73 6.73
C SER A 45 -2.38 4.48 5.23
N ALA A 46 -3.57 4.01 4.82
CA ALA A 46 -3.87 3.75 3.41
C ALA A 46 -3.82 5.02 2.55
N ASN A 47 -4.28 6.15 3.10
CA ASN A 47 -4.27 7.44 2.41
C ASN A 47 -2.83 7.92 2.17
N GLN A 48 -1.99 7.85 3.21
CA GLN A 48 -0.59 8.24 3.11
C GLN A 48 0.20 7.31 2.18
N ALA A 49 -0.08 6.00 2.21
CA ALA A 49 0.51 5.05 1.27
C ALA A 49 0.15 5.39 -0.19
N GLN A 50 -1.09 5.79 -0.44
CA GLN A 50 -1.54 6.23 -1.76
C GLN A 50 -0.84 7.52 -2.19
N GLN A 51 -0.79 8.54 -1.32
CA GLN A 51 -0.11 9.81 -1.60
C GLN A 51 1.38 9.59 -1.89
N ASN A 52 2.07 8.79 -1.07
CA ASN A 52 3.47 8.44 -1.28
C ASN A 52 3.71 7.78 -2.64
N TYR A 53 2.82 6.87 -3.05
CA TYR A 53 2.90 6.25 -4.37
C TYR A 53 2.73 7.29 -5.49
N VAL A 54 1.74 8.17 -5.37
CA VAL A 54 1.50 9.25 -6.35
C VAL A 54 2.74 10.14 -6.44
N CYS A 55 3.21 10.72 -5.34
CA CYS A 55 4.38 11.60 -5.34
C CYS A 55 5.63 10.95 -5.97
N LYS A 56 5.92 9.69 -5.62
CA LYS A 56 7.05 8.94 -6.20
C LYS A 56 6.86 8.69 -7.69
N ARG A 57 5.66 8.33 -8.11
CA ARG A 57 5.36 8.10 -9.52
C ARG A 57 5.42 9.40 -10.33
N GLU A 58 4.95 10.51 -9.78
CA GLU A 58 5.06 11.84 -10.40
C GLU A 58 6.52 12.27 -10.60
N ALA A 59 7.39 11.99 -9.61
CA ALA A 59 8.82 12.31 -9.71
C ALA A 59 9.56 11.45 -10.74
N CYS A 60 9.20 10.16 -10.86
CA CYS A 60 9.89 9.23 -11.76
C CYS A 60 9.24 9.06 -13.15
N ARG A 61 8.02 9.57 -13.37
CA ARG A 61 7.33 9.38 -14.66
C ARG A 61 7.99 10.23 -15.75
N ARG A 62 8.02 9.69 -16.97
CA ARG A 62 8.40 10.44 -18.16
C ARG A 62 7.44 11.61 -18.37
N LYS A 63 7.97 12.82 -18.52
CA LYS A 63 7.17 13.99 -18.93
C LYS A 63 6.60 13.75 -20.32
N LYS A 64 5.33 14.05 -20.53
CA LYS A 64 4.73 14.04 -21.86
C LYS A 64 5.46 15.07 -22.74
N LEU A 65 5.83 14.67 -23.95
CA LEU A 65 6.50 15.56 -24.90
C LEU A 65 5.50 16.43 -25.67
N LEU A 66 4.26 15.96 -25.82
CA LEU A 66 3.16 16.66 -26.47
C LEU A 66 1.88 16.43 -25.65
N SER A 67 1.02 17.45 -25.60
CA SER A 67 -0.27 17.45 -24.88
C SER A 67 -1.32 16.65 -25.63
#